data_AF-A0A6G7BPM1-F1
#
_entry.id   AF-A0A6G7BPM1-F1
#
_cell.length_a   1.000
_cell.length_b   1.000
_cell.length_c   1.000
_cell.angle_alpha   90.00
_cell.angle_beta   90.00
_cell.angle_gamma   90.00
#
_symmetry.space_group_name_H-M   'P 1'
#
loop_
_entity.id
_entity.type
_entity.pdbx_description
1 polymer ?
#
loop_
_entity_poly.entity_id
_entity_poly.type
_entity_poly.pdbx_seq_one_letter_code
_entity_poly.pdbx_strand_id
1 'polypeptide(L)'
;MKKTLSLITTLGLGVVTLNAQTQTPVDSIPAERNSLLSRSSLLSKEPARAKSFQLDVMLRAGLQSDNGDGSGQAKANLDDARILMSGDYNEQLSYKVRFRLNRSFAPTSQDNGSRALDMAYIKYKFGKDLKWSVTAGKQSAIVGSYEFENNPIYEYKFTDYVDRILNLFVVGGTLSYEVNPNHSLHAQVYNTTNDSFMDVHSKNGFAVGDLERSDVPMGAYFTWVGAFLEKKINTKWSYNISQFAKGHTNHSISLANKLKTPKQMLYLDLQYSYLGVDHALIASSAINDFYGRTGTGRVLAKDVSYTSAILRYDQFLSKKWEVALKGGYETAGAKDDDEVGKNFRQNWTYFAALQHKPFHNQDLRFYLGYVGNTVDYKGHMKIDKSQYNRVAFGAYFTIPVL
;
A
#
# COMPACT_ATOMS: atom_id res chain seq x y z
N MET A 1 -29.70 -6.15 -58.67
CA MET A 1 -29.30 -6.91 -59.88
C MET A 1 -27.78 -7.05 -59.89
N LYS A 2 -27.26 -8.27 -60.18
CA LYS A 2 -26.12 -8.62 -61.07
C LYS A 2 -24.83 -7.74 -61.01
N LYS A 3 -23.58 -8.23 -60.92
CA LYS A 3 -22.88 -9.55 -60.88
C LYS A 3 -21.52 -9.32 -60.14
N THR A 4 -20.87 -10.21 -59.37
CA THR A 4 -20.25 -11.54 -59.62
C THR A 4 -18.99 -11.58 -60.50
N LEU A 5 -17.82 -11.88 -59.89
CA LEU A 5 -16.67 -12.76 -60.30
C LEU A 5 -15.51 -12.48 -59.29
N SER A 6 -14.75 -13.38 -58.63
CA SER A 6 -14.35 -14.80 -58.75
C SER A 6 -13.10 -15.13 -59.60
N LEU A 7 -11.97 -15.38 -58.91
CA LEU A 7 -10.88 -16.37 -59.16
C LEU A 7 -9.96 -16.29 -57.90
N ILE A 8 -9.55 -17.31 -57.12
CA ILE A 8 -9.19 -18.74 -57.29
C ILE A 8 -7.85 -18.96 -58.00
N THR A 9 -6.84 -19.45 -57.26
CA THR A 9 -6.03 -20.70 -57.44
C THR A 9 -4.94 -20.70 -56.32
N THR A 10 -4.92 -21.56 -55.27
CA THR A 10 -4.26 -22.90 -55.13
C THR A 10 -2.76 -22.95 -55.53
N LEU A 11 -1.85 -23.77 -54.98
CA LEU A 11 -1.92 -25.02 -54.19
C LEU A 11 -0.58 -25.24 -53.42
N GLY A 12 -0.50 -26.13 -52.40
CA GLY A 12 0.80 -26.58 -51.85
C GLY A 12 0.78 -27.30 -50.50
N LEU A 13 0.43 -28.59 -50.47
CA LEU A 13 0.58 -29.47 -49.29
C LEU A 13 1.92 -30.24 -49.32
N GLY A 14 2.42 -30.60 -48.13
CA GLY A 14 3.49 -31.58 -47.96
C GLY A 14 3.47 -32.20 -46.56
N VAL A 15 3.02 -33.45 -46.45
CA VAL A 15 3.06 -34.28 -45.23
C VAL A 15 3.75 -35.59 -45.59
N VAL A 16 4.74 -36.01 -44.79
CA VAL A 16 5.36 -37.34 -44.89
C VAL A 16 5.49 -37.93 -43.49
N THR A 17 5.14 -39.22 -43.36
CA THR A 17 5.07 -39.96 -42.10
C THR A 17 6.26 -40.90 -41.89
N LEU A 18 6.70 -41.00 -40.62
CA LEU A 18 7.20 -42.19 -39.92
C LEU A 18 8.14 -43.19 -40.62
N ASN A 19 9.26 -43.47 -39.95
CA ASN A 19 9.68 -44.85 -39.70
C ASN A 19 10.45 -44.94 -38.37
N ALA A 20 10.31 -46.07 -37.68
CA ALA A 20 11.01 -46.38 -36.43
C ALA A 20 11.85 -47.65 -36.60
N GLN A 21 13.04 -47.68 -36.01
CA GLN A 21 13.83 -48.91 -35.86
C GLN A 21 14.47 -48.97 -34.47
N THR A 22 14.28 -50.09 -33.79
CA THR A 22 14.86 -50.45 -32.49
C THR A 22 16.09 -51.34 -32.67
N GLN A 23 17.19 -51.04 -31.97
CA GLN A 23 18.29 -51.98 -31.73
C GLN A 23 18.89 -51.80 -30.32
N THR A 24 19.23 -52.93 -29.71
CA THR A 24 19.91 -53.13 -28.42
C THR A 24 20.46 -54.57 -28.40
N PRO A 25 21.47 -54.96 -27.58
CA PRO A 25 22.48 -54.18 -26.83
C PRO A 25 23.91 -54.77 -27.05
N VAL A 26 24.75 -54.82 -25.99
CA VAL A 26 26.15 -55.34 -25.90
C VAL A 26 27.21 -54.25 -26.26
N ASP A 27 28.26 -53.96 -25.49
CA ASP A 27 28.97 -54.76 -24.46
C ASP A 27 29.32 -53.98 -23.15
N SER A 28 30.13 -54.55 -22.26
CA SER A 28 30.03 -54.35 -20.80
C SER A 28 31.37 -54.19 -20.02
N ILE A 29 31.26 -54.03 -18.67
CA ILE A 29 32.36 -53.97 -17.66
C ILE A 29 33.10 -52.61 -17.59
N PRO A 30 33.57 -52.09 -16.41
CA PRO A 30 33.52 -52.58 -15.02
C PRO A 30 32.63 -51.71 -14.08
N ALA A 31 32.92 -51.70 -12.77
CA ALA A 31 32.21 -51.04 -11.67
C ALA A 31 33.07 -49.99 -10.91
N GLU A 32 33.02 -48.71 -11.31
CA GLU A 32 33.36 -47.56 -10.44
C GLU A 32 32.13 -46.79 -9.94
N ARG A 33 30.98 -47.48 -9.87
CA ARG A 33 29.96 -47.09 -8.88
C ARG A 33 30.56 -47.32 -7.49
N ASN A 34 30.83 -46.24 -6.75
CA ASN A 34 30.28 -46.01 -5.39
C ASN A 34 30.86 -44.77 -4.68
N SER A 35 31.99 -44.20 -5.10
CA SER A 35 32.63 -43.07 -4.40
C SER A 35 32.12 -41.67 -4.79
N LEU A 36 31.56 -41.51 -6.00
CA LEU A 36 31.12 -40.19 -6.51
C LEU A 36 29.62 -39.90 -6.32
N LEU A 37 28.81 -40.92 -6.01
CA LEU A 37 27.36 -40.76 -5.82
C LEU A 37 26.99 -40.26 -4.40
N SER A 38 27.91 -40.27 -3.45
CA SER A 38 27.73 -39.73 -2.09
C SER A 38 27.76 -38.19 -2.01
N ARG A 39 28.12 -37.50 -3.11
CA ARG A 39 27.96 -36.03 -3.25
C ARG A 39 26.55 -35.60 -3.69
N SER A 40 25.59 -36.53 -3.80
CA SER A 40 24.22 -36.25 -4.26
C SER A 40 23.27 -35.64 -3.20
N SER A 41 23.75 -35.39 -1.96
CA SER A 41 22.95 -34.72 -0.91
C SER A 41 22.57 -33.27 -1.22
N LEU A 42 23.11 -32.69 -2.31
CA LEU A 42 22.71 -31.39 -2.86
C LEU A 42 21.52 -31.47 -3.84
N LEU A 43 21.00 -32.67 -4.16
CA LEU A 43 19.74 -32.87 -4.87
C LEU A 43 18.62 -33.32 -3.92
N SER A 44 18.35 -32.53 -2.88
CA SER A 44 16.97 -32.41 -2.42
C SER A 44 16.14 -31.92 -3.61
N LYS A 45 15.23 -32.75 -4.14
CA LYS A 45 14.30 -32.31 -5.19
C LYS A 45 13.56 -31.07 -4.69
N GLU A 46 13.88 -29.90 -5.25
CA GLU A 46 13.06 -28.71 -5.05
C GLU A 46 11.62 -29.07 -5.44
N PRO A 47 10.62 -28.78 -4.59
CA PRO A 47 9.25 -29.10 -4.92
C PRO A 47 8.85 -28.29 -6.15
N ALA A 48 8.55 -28.97 -7.26
CA ALA A 48 8.29 -28.33 -8.55
C ALA A 48 7.10 -27.35 -8.58
N ARG A 49 6.33 -27.26 -7.48
CA ARG A 49 5.20 -26.37 -7.25
C ARG A 49 5.15 -25.96 -5.77
N ALA A 50 4.59 -24.79 -5.49
CA ALA A 50 4.34 -24.32 -4.14
C ALA A 50 3.38 -25.23 -3.36
N LYS A 51 3.55 -25.32 -2.03
CA LYS A 51 2.63 -26.02 -1.10
C LYS A 51 1.22 -25.43 -1.12
N SER A 52 1.08 -24.13 -1.35
CA SER A 52 -0.21 -23.46 -1.56
C SER A 52 -0.14 -22.31 -2.58
N PHE A 53 -1.30 -22.00 -3.14
CA PHE A 53 -1.59 -20.81 -3.94
C PHE A 53 -3.01 -20.36 -3.59
N GLN A 54 -3.20 -19.06 -3.44
CA GLN A 54 -4.48 -18.40 -3.18
C GLN A 54 -4.64 -17.21 -4.13
N LEU A 55 -5.84 -17.04 -4.66
CA LEU A 55 -6.21 -15.90 -5.49
C LEU A 55 -7.47 -15.20 -4.93
N ASP A 56 -7.28 -13.99 -4.38
CA ASP A 56 -8.38 -13.12 -3.99
C ASP A 56 -8.61 -12.02 -5.04
N VAL A 57 -9.87 -11.83 -5.42
CA VAL A 57 -10.34 -10.66 -6.19
C VAL A 57 -11.12 -9.75 -5.25
N MET A 58 -10.70 -8.50 -5.12
CA MET A 58 -11.35 -7.49 -4.27
C MET A 58 -11.85 -6.34 -5.14
N LEU A 59 -13.15 -6.06 -5.12
CA LEU A 59 -13.77 -4.99 -5.91
C LEU A 59 -14.65 -4.10 -5.03
N ARG A 60 -14.64 -2.78 -5.28
CA ARG A 60 -15.61 -1.81 -4.74
C ARG A 60 -16.13 -0.91 -5.85
N ALA A 61 -17.44 -0.89 -6.03
CA ALA A 61 -18.12 -0.04 -7.00
C ALA A 61 -19.42 0.53 -6.42
N GLY A 62 -19.83 1.70 -6.90
CA GLY A 62 -21.04 2.35 -6.42
C GLY A 62 -21.50 3.54 -7.25
N LEU A 63 -22.69 4.02 -6.94
CA LEU A 63 -23.21 5.33 -7.34
C LEU A 63 -22.79 6.34 -6.27
N GLN A 64 -22.20 7.45 -6.69
CA GLN A 64 -21.77 8.51 -5.79
C GLN A 64 -22.15 9.88 -6.36
N SER A 65 -22.44 10.82 -5.47
CA SER A 65 -22.47 12.26 -5.79
C SER A 65 -21.45 12.96 -4.90
N ASP A 66 -20.52 13.68 -5.52
CA ASP A 66 -19.52 14.49 -4.83
C ASP A 66 -19.32 15.86 -5.50
N ASN A 67 -18.85 16.84 -4.71
CA ASN A 67 -18.57 18.21 -5.15
C ASN A 67 -17.07 18.44 -5.45
N GLY A 68 -16.31 17.38 -5.75
CA GLY A 68 -14.85 17.43 -5.83
C GLY A 68 -14.27 18.26 -6.99
N ASP A 69 -15.09 18.59 -7.98
CA ASP A 69 -14.77 19.42 -9.15
C ASP A 69 -15.42 20.82 -9.08
N GLY A 70 -16.07 21.16 -7.96
CA GLY A 70 -16.82 22.41 -7.78
C GLY A 70 -18.27 22.37 -8.26
N SER A 71 -18.72 21.32 -8.97
CA SER A 71 -20.09 21.16 -9.46
C SER A 71 -20.64 19.77 -9.13
N GLY A 72 -21.47 19.65 -8.10
CA GLY A 72 -21.95 18.36 -7.58
C GLY A 72 -22.43 17.38 -8.65
N GLN A 73 -21.61 16.38 -8.97
CA GLN A 73 -21.85 15.44 -10.08
C GLN A 73 -22.15 14.04 -9.55
N ALA A 74 -23.27 13.47 -9.99
CA ALA A 74 -23.59 12.06 -9.79
C ALA A 74 -22.88 11.19 -10.85
N LYS A 75 -22.21 10.12 -10.41
CA LYS A 75 -21.48 9.17 -11.27
C LYS A 75 -21.50 7.75 -10.71
N ALA A 76 -21.47 6.77 -11.62
CA ALA A 76 -21.09 5.41 -11.27
C ALA A 76 -19.55 5.32 -11.27
N ASN A 77 -18.95 4.74 -10.23
CA ASN A 77 -17.50 4.66 -10.07
C ASN A 77 -17.03 3.26 -9.66
N LEU A 78 -15.86 2.87 -10.16
CA LEU A 78 -15.08 1.71 -9.69
C LEU A 78 -13.97 2.23 -8.78
N ASP A 79 -14.30 2.46 -7.51
CA ASP A 79 -13.39 3.01 -6.49
C ASP A 79 -12.13 2.15 -6.32
N ASP A 80 -12.29 0.82 -6.28
CA ASP A 80 -11.21 -0.10 -6.00
C ASP A 80 -11.36 -1.39 -6.83
N ALA A 81 -10.27 -1.85 -7.43
CA ALA A 81 -10.22 -3.13 -8.09
C ALA A 81 -8.84 -3.77 -7.90
N ARG A 82 -8.75 -4.93 -7.25
CA ARG A 82 -7.49 -5.60 -6.94
C ARG A 82 -7.53 -7.10 -7.19
N ILE A 83 -6.34 -7.62 -7.53
CA ILE A 83 -6.01 -9.05 -7.46
C ILE A 83 -4.88 -9.23 -6.45
N LEU A 84 -5.01 -10.23 -5.58
CA LEU A 84 -3.99 -10.67 -4.63
C LEU A 84 -3.69 -12.14 -4.91
N MET A 85 -2.44 -12.42 -5.26
CA MET A 85 -1.88 -13.75 -5.41
C MET A 85 -0.93 -13.98 -4.23
N SER A 86 -1.11 -15.06 -3.47
CA SER A 86 -0.16 -15.42 -2.41
C SER A 86 -0.13 -16.91 -2.14
N GLY A 87 0.89 -17.37 -1.43
CA GLY A 87 0.97 -18.75 -1.00
C GLY A 87 2.27 -19.06 -0.27
N ASP A 88 2.33 -20.28 0.24
CA ASP A 88 3.50 -20.88 0.87
C ASP A 88 4.16 -21.81 -0.13
N TYR A 89 5.43 -21.59 -0.43
CA TYR A 89 6.22 -22.55 -1.20
C TYR A 89 6.54 -23.77 -0.34
N ASN A 90 6.94 -23.52 0.91
CA ASN A 90 7.11 -24.50 1.99
C ASN A 90 6.89 -23.81 3.35
N GLU A 91 7.24 -24.45 4.46
CA GLU A 91 6.98 -23.91 5.82
C GLU A 91 7.85 -22.71 6.20
N GLN A 92 8.91 -22.46 5.42
CA GLN A 92 9.84 -21.34 5.60
C GLN A 92 9.61 -20.23 4.58
N LEU A 93 9.36 -20.57 3.31
CA LEU A 93 9.28 -19.62 2.20
C LEU A 93 7.83 -19.40 1.76
N SER A 94 7.41 -18.13 1.74
CA SER A 94 6.10 -17.66 1.28
C SER A 94 6.25 -16.46 0.34
N TYR A 95 5.23 -16.20 -0.48
CA TYR A 95 5.22 -15.11 -1.47
C TYR A 95 3.89 -14.37 -1.46
N LYS A 96 3.91 -13.09 -1.84
CA LYS A 96 2.72 -12.27 -2.02
C LYS A 96 2.89 -11.21 -3.11
N VAL A 97 1.91 -11.13 -4.01
CA VAL A 97 1.82 -10.14 -5.08
C VAL A 97 0.41 -9.55 -5.11
N ARG A 98 0.27 -8.22 -5.08
CA ARG A 98 -1.04 -7.55 -5.18
C ARG A 98 -0.99 -6.37 -6.15
N PHE A 99 -1.94 -6.35 -7.08
CA PHE A 99 -2.12 -5.25 -8.04
C PHE A 99 -3.45 -4.52 -7.80
N ARG A 100 -3.48 -3.20 -8.08
CA ARG A 100 -4.68 -2.40 -8.31
C ARG A 100 -4.90 -2.27 -9.82
N LEU A 101 -5.95 -2.90 -10.32
CA LEU A 101 -6.31 -2.91 -11.73
C LEU A 101 -6.81 -1.55 -12.23
N ASN A 102 -7.38 -0.72 -11.33
CA ASN A 102 -7.87 0.63 -11.65
C ASN A 102 -6.80 1.73 -11.46
N ARG A 103 -5.51 1.41 -11.64
CA ARG A 103 -4.39 2.37 -11.57
C ARG A 103 -3.41 2.17 -12.73
N SER A 104 -2.62 3.22 -13.03
CA SER A 104 -1.60 3.16 -14.07
C SER A 104 -0.51 2.14 -13.75
N PHE A 105 -0.11 1.35 -14.74
CA PHE A 105 0.99 0.39 -14.63
C PHE A 105 2.38 1.01 -14.87
N ALA A 106 2.46 2.32 -15.13
CA ALA A 106 3.73 3.02 -15.36
C ALA A 106 4.68 2.92 -14.15
N PRO A 107 5.99 2.71 -14.39
CA PRO A 107 6.98 2.58 -13.32
C PRO A 107 7.21 3.90 -12.55
N THR A 108 7.54 3.78 -11.27
CA THR A 108 8.08 4.84 -10.41
C THR A 108 9.60 4.87 -10.52
N SER A 109 10.21 6.06 -10.52
CA SER A 109 11.58 6.25 -11.01
C SER A 109 12.70 5.97 -10.01
N GLN A 110 12.41 5.79 -8.72
CA GLN A 110 13.43 5.42 -7.72
C GLN A 110 13.50 3.90 -7.50
N ASP A 111 12.38 3.18 -7.62
CA ASP A 111 12.25 1.77 -7.25
C ASP A 111 11.90 0.84 -8.43
N ASN A 112 11.65 1.39 -9.63
CA ASN A 112 11.13 0.69 -10.81
C ASN A 112 9.83 -0.11 -10.56
N GLY A 113 9.09 0.22 -9.49
CA GLY A 113 7.84 -0.41 -9.16
C GLY A 113 6.71 0.12 -10.04
N SER A 114 5.76 -0.73 -10.45
CA SER A 114 4.53 -0.21 -11.07
C SER A 114 3.69 0.57 -10.04
N ARG A 115 3.05 1.68 -10.43
CA ARG A 115 2.08 2.41 -9.59
C ARG A 115 0.82 1.58 -9.29
N ALA A 116 0.51 0.59 -10.13
CA ALA A 116 -0.54 -0.40 -9.90
C ALA A 116 -0.09 -1.53 -8.95
N LEU A 117 1.22 -1.76 -8.79
CA LEU A 117 1.74 -2.80 -7.90
C LEU A 117 1.81 -2.28 -6.46
N ASP A 118 0.92 -2.79 -5.60
CA ASP A 118 0.99 -2.55 -4.16
C ASP A 118 2.21 -3.28 -3.57
N MET A 119 2.30 -4.59 -3.80
CA MET A 119 3.33 -5.43 -3.20
C MET A 119 3.71 -6.58 -4.13
N ALA A 120 4.99 -6.93 -4.11
CA ALA A 120 5.57 -8.12 -4.68
C ALA A 120 6.79 -8.47 -3.83
N TYR A 121 6.63 -9.44 -2.93
CA TYR A 121 7.70 -9.83 -2.01
C TYR A 121 7.71 -11.34 -1.74
N ILE A 122 8.89 -11.81 -1.31
CA ILE A 122 9.05 -13.11 -0.65
C ILE A 122 9.31 -12.89 0.84
N LYS A 123 8.86 -13.83 1.68
CA LYS A 123 9.18 -13.89 3.11
C LYS A 123 9.75 -15.27 3.44
N TYR A 124 10.94 -15.29 4.02
CA TYR A 124 11.66 -16.48 4.44
C TYR A 124 11.79 -16.51 5.98
N LYS A 125 11.31 -17.58 6.61
CA LYS A 125 11.45 -17.86 8.06
C LYS A 125 12.65 -18.76 8.34
N PHE A 126 13.36 -18.50 9.43
CA PHE A 126 14.58 -19.23 9.80
C PHE A 126 14.83 -19.25 11.31
N GLY A 127 15.90 -19.97 11.71
CA GLY A 127 16.21 -20.28 13.10
C GLY A 127 15.47 -21.54 13.57
N LYS A 128 15.91 -22.11 14.71
CA LYS A 128 15.40 -23.39 15.23
C LYS A 128 13.87 -23.42 15.41
N ASP A 129 13.30 -22.30 15.88
CA ASP A 129 11.87 -22.17 16.17
C ASP A 129 11.10 -21.39 15.09
N LEU A 130 11.72 -21.10 13.93
CA LEU A 130 11.17 -20.27 12.83
C LEU A 130 10.68 -18.86 13.22
N LYS A 131 11.10 -18.37 14.40
CA LYS A 131 10.75 -17.04 14.94
C LYS A 131 11.38 -15.86 14.21
N TRP A 132 12.47 -16.07 13.48
CA TRP A 132 13.10 -15.04 12.67
C TRP A 132 12.56 -15.09 11.25
N SER A 133 12.40 -13.93 10.61
CA SER A 133 12.14 -13.90 9.17
C SER A 133 12.67 -12.65 8.48
N VAL A 134 13.05 -12.82 7.21
CA VAL A 134 13.41 -11.73 6.29
C VAL A 134 12.34 -11.64 5.21
N THR A 135 11.89 -10.42 4.90
CA THR A 135 10.96 -10.11 3.80
C THR A 135 11.64 -9.17 2.81
N ALA A 136 11.72 -9.56 1.54
CA ALA A 136 12.42 -8.80 0.49
C ALA A 136 11.53 -8.56 -0.73
N GLY A 137 11.58 -7.33 -1.26
CA GLY A 137 10.79 -6.88 -2.41
C GLY A 137 9.95 -5.64 -2.11
N LYS A 138 8.93 -5.38 -2.93
CA LYS A 138 7.95 -4.31 -2.69
C LYS A 138 6.94 -4.78 -1.66
N GLN A 139 6.85 -4.07 -0.54
CA GLN A 139 6.07 -4.47 0.63
C GLN A 139 5.40 -3.27 1.29
N SER A 140 4.39 -3.51 2.13
CA SER A 140 3.80 -2.45 2.95
C SER A 140 4.85 -1.85 3.89
N ALA A 141 4.83 -0.53 4.06
CA ALA A 141 5.55 0.12 5.14
C ALA A 141 5.10 -0.47 6.49
N ILE A 142 6.03 -0.82 7.38
CA ILE A 142 5.68 -1.47 8.66
C ILE A 142 5.19 -0.49 9.74
N VAL A 143 4.64 0.66 9.33
CA VAL A 143 4.14 1.73 10.18
C VAL A 143 2.95 1.34 11.06
N GLY A 144 2.86 1.94 12.25
CA GLY A 144 1.73 1.81 13.16
C GLY A 144 0.51 2.62 12.74
N SER A 145 -0.31 2.09 11.82
CA SER A 145 -1.62 2.65 11.49
C SER A 145 -2.64 1.56 11.18
N TYR A 146 -3.76 1.54 11.89
CA TYR A 146 -4.90 0.66 11.59
C TYR A 146 -5.81 1.19 10.48
N GLU A 147 -5.75 2.48 10.16
CA GLU A 147 -6.30 3.00 8.90
C GLU A 147 -5.63 2.32 7.69
N PHE A 148 -4.30 2.19 7.70
CA PHE A 148 -3.55 1.53 6.62
C PHE A 148 -3.66 0.00 6.65
N GLU A 149 -3.67 -0.64 7.83
CA GLU A 149 -3.75 -2.11 7.93
C GLU A 149 -5.12 -2.69 7.60
N ASN A 150 -6.20 -1.93 7.81
CA ASN A 150 -7.52 -2.38 7.41
C ASN A 150 -7.58 -2.55 5.88
N ASN A 151 -8.40 -3.51 5.40
CA ASN A 151 -8.55 -3.70 3.96
C ASN A 151 -9.04 -2.39 3.32
N PRO A 152 -8.32 -1.79 2.35
CA PRO A 152 -8.64 -0.47 1.80
C PRO A 152 -10.06 -0.36 1.22
N ILE A 153 -10.67 -1.48 0.81
CA ILE A 153 -12.06 -1.49 0.34
C ILE A 153 -13.06 -1.08 1.43
N TYR A 154 -12.74 -1.26 2.72
CA TYR A 154 -13.58 -0.84 3.85
C TYR A 154 -13.38 0.62 4.26
N GLU A 155 -12.46 1.34 3.60
CA GLU A 155 -12.06 2.70 3.98
C GLU A 155 -12.57 3.68 2.91
N TYR A 156 -13.55 4.51 3.27
CA TYR A 156 -14.28 5.34 2.30
C TYR A 156 -13.49 6.56 1.85
N LYS A 157 -12.68 7.13 2.74
CA LYS A 157 -11.69 8.16 2.41
C LYS A 157 -10.53 8.11 3.40
N PHE A 158 -9.33 7.98 2.85
CA PHE A 158 -8.09 8.08 3.61
C PHE A 158 -7.83 9.51 4.08
N THR A 159 -7.17 9.62 5.23
CA THR A 159 -6.57 10.86 5.75
C THR A 159 -5.35 11.27 4.91
N ASP A 160 -4.88 12.51 5.10
CA ASP A 160 -3.65 12.98 4.46
C ASP A 160 -2.43 12.16 4.92
N TYR A 161 -2.44 11.65 6.16
CA TYR A 161 -1.40 10.75 6.65
C TYR A 161 -1.23 9.53 5.73
N VAL A 162 -2.31 8.82 5.42
CA VAL A 162 -2.25 7.60 4.59
C VAL A 162 -2.24 7.91 3.09
N ASP A 163 -2.86 9.01 2.62
CA ASP A 163 -2.90 9.35 1.19
C ASP A 163 -1.60 10.02 0.68
N ARG A 164 -0.89 10.77 1.54
CA ARG A 164 0.19 11.69 1.12
C ARG A 164 1.48 11.62 1.94
N ILE A 165 1.40 11.58 3.27
CA ILE A 165 2.58 11.69 4.14
C ILE A 165 3.32 10.35 4.22
N LEU A 166 2.58 9.25 4.29
CA LEU A 166 3.11 7.89 4.34
C LEU A 166 3.43 7.35 2.95
N ASN A 167 4.69 6.99 2.71
CA ASN A 167 5.02 6.10 1.59
C ASN A 167 4.53 4.68 1.89
N LEU A 168 3.32 4.35 1.41
CA LEU A 168 2.57 3.13 1.78
C LEU A 168 3.25 1.83 1.37
N PHE A 169 3.84 1.81 0.18
CA PHE A 169 4.25 0.59 -0.53
C PHE A 169 5.65 0.78 -1.07
N VAL A 170 6.61 0.18 -0.36
CA VAL A 170 8.02 0.52 -0.44
C VAL A 170 8.83 -0.68 -0.90
N VAL A 171 9.80 -0.46 -1.78
CA VAL A 171 10.82 -1.47 -2.09
C VAL A 171 11.89 -1.44 -1.00
N GLY A 172 12.21 -2.61 -0.46
CA GLY A 172 13.14 -2.71 0.66
C GLY A 172 13.25 -4.11 1.26
N GLY A 173 13.79 -4.16 2.47
CA GLY A 173 13.99 -5.37 3.25
C GLY A 173 13.50 -5.21 4.69
N THR A 174 12.80 -6.21 5.22
CA THR A 174 12.34 -6.24 6.62
C THR A 174 12.90 -7.46 7.34
N LEU A 175 13.66 -7.24 8.41
CA LEU A 175 13.98 -8.26 9.42
C LEU A 175 12.90 -8.26 10.50
N SER A 176 12.39 -9.43 10.86
CA SER A 176 11.34 -9.61 11.87
C SER A 176 11.71 -10.69 12.87
N TYR A 177 11.36 -10.47 14.14
CA TYR A 177 11.50 -11.44 15.22
C TYR A 177 10.20 -11.58 16.01
N GLU A 178 9.64 -12.80 16.02
CA GLU A 178 8.48 -13.19 16.81
C GLU A 178 8.94 -13.56 18.25
N VAL A 179 8.85 -12.60 19.18
CA VAL A 179 9.24 -12.79 20.58
C VAL A 179 8.41 -13.92 21.19
N ASN A 180 7.09 -13.82 21.04
CA ASN A 180 6.08 -14.80 21.44
C ASN A 180 4.79 -14.62 20.60
N PRO A 181 3.76 -15.47 20.72
CA PRO A 181 2.53 -15.42 19.90
C PRO A 181 1.67 -14.14 19.99
N ASN A 182 2.05 -13.19 20.85
CA ASN A 182 1.41 -11.90 21.07
C ASN A 182 2.32 -10.69 20.77
N HIS A 183 3.63 -10.88 20.60
CA HIS A 183 4.59 -9.78 20.44
C HIS A 183 5.66 -10.06 19.40
N SER A 184 5.87 -9.10 18.49
CA SER A 184 6.93 -9.13 17.50
C SER A 184 7.62 -7.79 17.32
N LEU A 185 8.88 -7.85 16.90
CA LEU A 185 9.73 -6.71 16.60
C LEU A 185 10.15 -6.76 15.13
N HIS A 186 10.22 -5.58 14.50
CA HIS A 186 10.51 -5.46 13.07
C HIS A 186 11.45 -4.28 12.82
N ALA A 187 12.46 -4.49 11.98
CA ALA A 187 13.32 -3.47 11.41
C ALA A 187 13.20 -3.52 9.89
N GLN A 188 12.75 -2.43 9.26
CA GLN A 188 12.54 -2.35 7.81
C GLN A 188 13.36 -1.22 7.22
N VAL A 189 14.20 -1.50 6.22
CA VAL A 189 14.91 -0.50 5.40
C VAL A 189 14.24 -0.37 4.04
N TYR A 190 14.10 0.85 3.53
CA TYR A 190 13.28 1.14 2.35
C TYR A 190 13.65 2.46 1.65
N ASN A 191 13.23 2.67 0.40
CA ASN A 191 13.39 3.95 -0.30
C ASN A 191 12.44 5.02 0.26
N THR A 192 12.94 6.21 0.64
CA THR A 192 12.12 7.27 1.25
C THR A 192 10.93 7.64 0.35
N THR A 193 11.18 7.85 -0.94
CA THR A 193 10.17 8.09 -1.98
C THR A 193 10.26 7.01 -3.07
N ASN A 194 9.15 6.76 -3.77
CA ASN A 194 9.14 5.83 -4.91
C ASN A 194 9.51 6.52 -6.24
N ASP A 195 9.27 7.83 -6.36
CA ASP A 195 9.83 8.65 -7.44
C ASP A 195 11.17 9.27 -7.02
N SER A 196 12.05 9.52 -7.99
CA SER A 196 13.38 10.11 -7.78
C SER A 196 13.31 11.53 -7.22
N PHE A 197 14.40 12.02 -6.62
CA PHE A 197 14.50 13.41 -6.14
C PHE A 197 14.12 14.45 -7.22
N MET A 198 14.58 14.26 -8.46
CA MET A 198 14.26 15.18 -9.58
C MET A 198 12.81 15.04 -10.06
N ASP A 199 12.26 13.82 -10.00
CA ASP A 199 10.87 13.55 -10.39
C ASP A 199 9.88 14.13 -9.40
N VAL A 200 10.17 14.05 -8.09
CA VAL A 200 9.33 14.66 -7.03
C VAL A 200 9.24 16.18 -7.22
N HIS A 201 10.32 16.84 -7.62
CA HIS A 201 10.32 18.26 -7.95
C HIS A 201 9.56 18.54 -9.27
N SER A 202 10.04 17.98 -10.37
CA SER A 202 9.56 18.31 -11.73
C SER A 202 8.11 17.92 -12.01
N LYS A 203 7.65 16.74 -11.55
CA LYS A 203 6.26 16.29 -11.78
C LYS A 203 5.22 17.10 -11.01
N ASN A 204 5.65 17.79 -9.96
CA ASN A 204 4.76 18.54 -9.06
C ASN A 204 4.96 20.07 -9.16
N GLY A 205 5.76 20.55 -10.13
CA GLY A 205 5.92 21.97 -10.39
C GLY A 205 6.75 22.73 -9.34
N PHE A 206 7.68 22.05 -8.66
CA PHE A 206 8.63 22.67 -7.75
C PHE A 206 10.03 22.69 -8.37
N ALA A 207 10.73 23.81 -8.23
CA ALA A 207 12.16 23.93 -8.46
C ALA A 207 12.95 23.33 -7.28
N VAL A 208 14.17 22.87 -7.58
CA VAL A 208 15.09 22.27 -6.60
C VAL A 208 15.60 23.31 -5.58
N GLY A 209 15.72 24.58 -5.98
CA GLY A 209 16.25 25.63 -5.11
C GLY A 209 17.69 25.35 -4.70
N ASP A 210 17.95 25.38 -3.40
CA ASP A 210 19.23 25.09 -2.76
C ASP A 210 19.36 23.63 -2.26
N LEU A 211 18.39 22.77 -2.58
CA LEU A 211 18.37 21.38 -2.11
C LEU A 211 19.30 20.47 -2.91
N GLU A 212 20.17 19.73 -2.22
CA GLU A 212 20.90 18.61 -2.80
C GLU A 212 20.16 17.28 -2.54
N ARG A 213 20.20 16.37 -3.52
CA ARG A 213 19.73 14.98 -3.36
C ARG A 213 20.54 14.28 -2.26
N SER A 214 19.89 13.49 -1.40
CA SER A 214 20.60 12.60 -0.47
C SER A 214 21.37 11.49 -1.20
N ASP A 215 22.60 11.25 -0.77
CA ASP A 215 23.44 10.12 -1.20
C ASP A 215 22.80 8.76 -0.85
N VAL A 216 22.03 8.70 0.23
CA VAL A 216 21.29 7.53 0.70
C VAL A 216 19.82 7.91 0.93
N PRO A 217 19.00 8.00 -0.14
CA PRO A 217 17.61 8.46 -0.08
C PRO A 217 16.68 7.35 0.45
N MET A 218 17.02 6.82 1.62
CA MET A 218 16.38 5.68 2.26
C MET A 218 15.89 6.05 3.67
N GLY A 219 14.99 5.22 4.18
CA GLY A 219 14.56 5.25 5.56
C GLY A 219 14.65 3.90 6.25
N ALA A 220 14.48 3.95 7.57
CA ALA A 220 14.37 2.80 8.45
C ALA A 220 13.17 2.96 9.38
N TYR A 221 12.32 1.93 9.45
CA TYR A 221 11.32 1.77 10.50
C TYR A 221 11.81 0.80 11.57
N PHE A 222 11.59 1.16 12.84
CA PHE A 222 11.65 0.26 13.99
C PHE A 222 10.24 0.12 14.54
N THR A 223 9.69 -1.09 14.55
CA THR A 223 8.28 -1.32 14.89
C THR A 223 8.12 -2.46 15.87
N TRP A 224 7.26 -2.24 16.86
CA TRP A 224 6.75 -3.25 17.77
C TRP A 224 5.26 -3.47 17.51
N VAL A 225 4.88 -4.74 17.41
CA VAL A 225 3.48 -5.20 17.38
C VAL A 225 3.22 -5.93 18.69
N GLY A 226 2.10 -5.60 19.34
CA GLY A 226 1.68 -6.21 20.60
C GLY A 226 0.20 -6.57 20.60
N ALA A 227 -0.15 -7.65 21.31
CA ALA A 227 -1.52 -8.08 21.53
C ALA A 227 -1.73 -8.39 23.02
N PHE A 228 -2.77 -7.79 23.60
CA PHE A 228 -3.07 -7.81 25.02
C PHE A 228 -4.51 -8.26 25.27
N LEU A 229 -4.80 -8.68 26.52
CA LEU A 229 -6.13 -9.13 26.96
C LEU A 229 -6.74 -10.15 25.98
N GLU A 230 -6.07 -11.29 25.80
CA GLU A 230 -6.52 -12.35 24.86
C GLU A 230 -6.68 -11.84 23.40
N LYS A 231 -5.80 -10.92 22.98
CA LYS A 231 -5.81 -10.25 21.68
C LYS A 231 -7.02 -9.34 21.43
N LYS A 232 -7.78 -8.96 22.47
CA LYS A 232 -8.85 -7.95 22.38
C LYS A 232 -8.27 -6.56 22.14
N ILE A 233 -7.14 -6.23 22.77
CA ILE A 233 -6.38 -5.01 22.49
C ILE A 233 -5.19 -5.39 21.62
N ASN A 234 -5.00 -4.68 20.52
CA ASN A 234 -3.87 -4.83 19.61
C ASN A 234 -3.22 -3.46 19.45
N THR A 235 -1.90 -3.45 19.37
CA THR A 235 -1.08 -2.25 19.34
C THR A 235 -0.01 -2.41 18.29
N LYS A 236 0.25 -1.36 17.53
CA LYS A 236 1.40 -1.28 16.62
C LYS A 236 2.03 0.09 16.71
N TRP A 237 3.22 0.14 17.27
CA TRP A 237 3.98 1.37 17.45
C TRP A 237 5.24 1.34 16.60
N SER A 238 5.48 2.41 15.86
CA SER A 238 6.62 2.52 14.96
C SER A 238 7.31 3.86 15.09
N TYR A 239 8.64 3.84 15.14
CA TYR A 239 9.49 4.99 14.90
C TYR A 239 10.11 4.90 13.50
N ASN A 240 10.26 6.03 12.84
CA ASN A 240 10.84 6.17 11.51
C ASN A 240 11.93 7.24 11.50
N ILE A 241 13.02 6.93 10.80
CA ILE A 241 14.02 7.91 10.36
C ILE A 241 14.22 7.74 8.85
N SER A 242 14.30 8.82 8.09
CA SER A 242 14.53 8.76 6.65
C SER A 242 15.20 10.02 6.10
N GLN A 243 15.77 9.95 4.91
CA GLN A 243 16.35 11.12 4.25
C GLN A 243 15.87 11.22 2.79
N PHE A 244 15.56 12.44 2.34
CA PHE A 244 15.17 12.75 0.96
C PHE A 244 16.17 13.71 0.32
N ALA A 245 16.41 14.85 0.97
CA ALA A 245 17.47 15.79 0.63
C ALA A 245 18.65 15.64 1.60
N LYS A 246 19.86 15.89 1.11
CA LYS A 246 21.11 15.81 1.89
C LYS A 246 21.08 16.81 3.05
N GLY A 247 21.49 16.36 4.23
CA GLY A 247 21.42 17.17 5.46
C GLY A 247 20.03 17.31 6.09
N HIS A 248 18.95 16.91 5.39
CA HIS A 248 17.57 17.07 5.85
C HIS A 248 16.94 15.72 6.22
N THR A 249 17.05 15.36 7.50
CA THR A 249 16.55 14.08 8.04
C THR A 249 15.12 14.21 8.55
N ASN A 250 14.26 13.27 8.15
CA ASN A 250 12.88 13.17 8.61
C ASN A 250 12.81 12.24 9.84
N HIS A 251 11.88 12.54 10.74
CA HIS A 251 11.60 11.76 11.94
C HIS A 251 10.08 11.60 12.11
N SER A 252 9.59 10.36 12.25
CA SER A 252 8.17 10.13 12.54
C SER A 252 7.95 9.12 13.65
N ILE A 253 6.87 9.29 14.40
CA ILE A 253 6.34 8.32 15.37
C ILE A 253 4.87 8.07 15.07
N SER A 254 4.45 6.81 15.16
CA SER A 254 3.08 6.37 14.91
C SER A 254 2.65 5.38 15.97
N LEU A 255 1.56 5.68 16.67
CA LEU A 255 1.02 4.95 17.81
C LEU A 255 -0.40 4.47 17.51
N ALA A 256 -0.53 3.32 16.86
CA ALA A 256 -1.83 2.70 16.57
C ALA A 256 -2.28 1.76 17.69
N ASN A 257 -3.52 1.92 18.14
CA ASN A 257 -4.15 1.09 19.18
C ASN A 257 -5.56 0.68 18.73
N LYS A 258 -5.91 -0.60 18.87
CA LYS A 258 -7.19 -1.17 18.41
C LYS A 258 -7.80 -2.10 19.44
N LEU A 259 -9.01 -1.78 19.87
CA LEU A 259 -9.90 -2.68 20.61
C LEU A 259 -10.80 -3.42 19.63
N LYS A 260 -10.87 -4.75 19.74
CA LYS A 260 -11.79 -5.58 18.96
C LYS A 260 -12.53 -6.57 19.86
N THR A 261 -13.85 -6.60 19.71
CA THR A 261 -14.77 -7.54 20.38
C THR A 261 -15.65 -8.23 19.32
N PRO A 262 -16.51 -9.20 19.71
CA PRO A 262 -17.46 -9.80 18.76
C PRO A 262 -18.52 -8.85 18.18
N LYS A 263 -18.72 -7.66 18.78
CA LYS A 263 -19.74 -6.68 18.35
C LYS A 263 -19.16 -5.34 17.89
N GLN A 264 -17.91 -5.04 18.22
CA GLN A 264 -17.30 -3.71 18.04
C GLN A 264 -15.86 -3.81 17.57
N MET A 265 -15.43 -2.85 16.77
CA MET A 265 -14.03 -2.56 16.49
C MET A 265 -13.82 -1.05 16.67
N LEU A 266 -12.84 -0.68 17.47
CA LEU A 266 -12.42 0.71 17.69
C LEU A 266 -10.92 0.77 17.44
N TYR A 267 -10.46 1.69 16.59
CA TYR A 267 -9.04 2.06 16.56
C TYR A 267 -8.84 3.55 16.81
N LEU A 268 -7.70 3.87 17.43
CA LEU A 268 -7.12 5.19 17.54
C LEU A 268 -5.68 5.13 17.04
N ASP A 269 -5.40 5.79 15.93
CA ASP A 269 -4.06 6.05 15.42
C ASP A 269 -3.65 7.48 15.83
N LEU A 270 -2.48 7.63 16.47
CA LEU A 270 -1.87 8.92 16.77
C LEU A 270 -0.52 9.02 16.07
N GLN A 271 -0.31 10.06 15.26
CA GLN A 271 0.89 10.23 14.44
C GLN A 271 1.50 11.62 14.59
N TYR A 272 2.82 11.66 14.51
CA TYR A 272 3.60 12.87 14.31
C TYR A 272 4.73 12.60 13.33
N SER A 273 4.89 13.46 12.33
CA SER A 273 5.90 13.37 11.29
C SER A 273 6.55 14.74 11.10
N TYR A 274 7.83 14.85 11.43
CA TYR A 274 8.67 15.97 11.02
C TYR A 274 9.44 15.58 9.75
N LEU A 275 9.33 16.40 8.70
CA LEU A 275 10.08 16.24 7.47
C LEU A 275 11.05 17.41 7.32
N GLY A 276 12.35 17.11 7.18
CA GLY A 276 13.37 18.14 6.95
C GLY A 276 13.19 18.81 5.59
N VAL A 277 12.62 18.09 4.61
CA VAL A 277 12.07 18.62 3.36
C VAL A 277 10.73 17.95 3.08
N ASP A 278 9.72 18.76 2.77
CA ASP A 278 8.34 18.35 2.56
C ASP A 278 8.09 17.68 1.20
N HIS A 279 8.54 16.44 1.08
CA HIS A 279 8.25 15.55 -0.06
C HIS A 279 6.82 14.96 -0.01
N ALA A 280 6.01 15.30 1.01
CA ALA A 280 4.56 15.02 1.05
C ALA A 280 3.73 16.11 0.34
N LEU A 281 4.36 17.25 0.02
CA LEU A 281 3.86 18.36 -0.82
C LEU A 281 2.68 19.17 -0.25
N ILE A 282 2.06 18.75 0.86
CA ILE A 282 0.90 19.43 1.47
C ILE A 282 1.31 20.81 1.97
N ALA A 283 2.34 20.87 2.81
CA ALA A 283 2.79 22.12 3.41
C ALA A 283 3.47 23.01 2.35
N SER A 284 4.29 22.43 1.49
CA SER A 284 4.94 23.10 0.37
C SER A 284 3.94 23.84 -0.50
N SER A 285 2.83 23.19 -0.90
CA SER A 285 1.83 23.84 -1.75
C SER A 285 1.28 25.10 -1.10
N ALA A 286 0.76 24.98 0.13
CA ALA A 286 0.17 26.10 0.86
C ALA A 286 1.16 27.21 1.22
N ILE A 287 2.41 26.89 1.57
CA ILE A 287 3.46 27.88 1.88
C ILE A 287 3.84 28.66 0.62
N ASN A 288 3.98 27.99 -0.53
CA ASN A 288 4.27 28.70 -1.79
C ASN A 288 3.09 29.58 -2.23
N ASP A 289 1.86 29.14 -2.00
CA ASP A 289 0.67 29.92 -2.34
C ASP A 289 0.52 31.15 -1.42
N PHE A 290 0.77 31.01 -0.11
CA PHE A 290 0.82 32.12 0.86
C PHE A 290 1.84 33.21 0.48
N TYR A 291 3.04 32.78 0.06
CA TYR A 291 4.09 33.70 -0.40
C TYR A 291 3.95 34.16 -1.86
N GLY A 292 2.89 33.78 -2.57
CA GLY A 292 2.70 34.12 -3.99
C GLY A 292 3.81 33.60 -4.91
N ARG A 293 4.50 32.52 -4.53
CA ARG A 293 5.65 31.97 -5.27
C ARG A 293 5.17 31.26 -6.54
N THR A 294 5.77 31.63 -7.66
CA THR A 294 5.45 31.12 -9.00
C THR A 294 6.69 30.68 -9.76
N GLY A 295 6.52 29.81 -10.76
CA GLY A 295 7.61 29.32 -11.61
C GLY A 295 8.77 28.73 -10.81
N THR A 296 9.99 29.18 -11.10
CA THR A 296 11.22 28.76 -10.39
C THR A 296 11.28 29.18 -8.94
N GLY A 297 10.41 30.09 -8.48
CA GLY A 297 10.27 30.45 -7.07
C GLY A 297 9.50 29.44 -6.23
N ARG A 298 8.77 28.50 -6.85
CA ARG A 298 8.09 27.41 -6.10
C ARG A 298 9.11 26.36 -5.69
N VAL A 299 9.36 26.21 -4.39
CA VAL A 299 10.34 25.25 -3.85
C VAL A 299 9.71 24.39 -2.75
N LEU A 300 10.24 23.20 -2.48
CA LEU A 300 9.75 22.38 -1.37
C LEU A 300 10.03 23.09 -0.02
N ALA A 301 9.06 23.06 0.87
CA ALA A 301 9.21 23.63 2.21
C ALA A 301 10.18 22.78 3.05
N LYS A 302 10.91 23.45 3.93
CA LYS A 302 11.81 22.82 4.91
C LYS A 302 11.14 22.79 6.28
N ASP A 303 11.63 21.90 7.14
CA ASP A 303 11.33 21.87 8.58
C ASP A 303 9.84 21.86 8.94
N VAL A 304 9.07 21.09 8.17
CA VAL A 304 7.62 20.95 8.35
C VAL A 304 7.29 19.87 9.37
N SER A 305 6.15 20.03 10.05
CA SER A 305 5.59 19.03 10.95
C SER A 305 4.13 18.76 10.64
N TYR A 306 3.79 17.48 10.58
CA TYR A 306 2.42 16.97 10.50
C TYR A 306 2.05 16.25 11.79
N THR A 307 0.81 16.44 12.25
CA THR A 307 0.25 15.72 13.40
C THR A 307 -1.13 15.20 13.01
N SER A 308 -1.43 13.93 13.29
CA SER A 308 -2.72 13.32 12.95
C SER A 308 -3.27 12.50 14.13
N ALA A 309 -4.57 12.64 14.39
CA ALA A 309 -5.32 11.83 15.35
C ALA A 309 -6.55 11.25 14.66
N ILE A 310 -6.62 9.93 14.53
CA ILE A 310 -7.55 9.24 13.64
C ILE A 310 -8.29 8.15 14.41
N LEU A 311 -9.60 8.30 14.53
CA LEU A 311 -10.50 7.42 15.27
C LEU A 311 -11.48 6.75 14.30
N ARG A 312 -11.63 5.43 14.39
CA ARG A 312 -12.70 4.70 13.70
C ARG A 312 -13.41 3.75 14.65
N TYR A 313 -14.74 3.72 14.57
CA TYR A 313 -15.62 2.88 15.35
C TYR A 313 -16.62 2.15 14.46
N ASP A 314 -16.54 0.82 14.43
CA ASP A 314 -17.48 -0.07 13.76
C ASP A 314 -18.30 -0.83 14.80
N GLN A 315 -19.63 -0.83 14.66
CA GLN A 315 -20.59 -1.47 15.58
C GLN A 315 -21.58 -2.35 14.79
N PHE A 316 -21.65 -3.63 15.14
CA PHE A 316 -22.71 -4.51 14.64
C PHE A 316 -24.04 -4.20 15.35
N LEU A 317 -25.03 -3.74 14.59
CA LEU A 317 -26.42 -3.58 15.05
C LEU A 317 -27.16 -4.92 15.08
N SER A 318 -26.82 -5.83 14.16
CA SER A 318 -27.32 -7.20 14.09
C SER A 318 -26.31 -8.11 13.38
N LYS A 319 -26.62 -9.40 13.20
CA LYS A 319 -25.79 -10.31 12.39
C LYS A 319 -25.63 -9.89 10.91
N LYS A 320 -26.47 -8.97 10.41
CA LYS A 320 -26.47 -8.49 9.01
C LYS A 320 -26.31 -6.99 8.85
N TRP A 321 -26.25 -6.21 9.93
CA TRP A 321 -26.19 -4.75 9.86
C TRP A 321 -25.07 -4.23 10.75
N GLU A 322 -24.26 -3.34 10.20
CA GLU A 322 -23.12 -2.70 10.85
C GLU A 322 -23.17 -1.19 10.55
N VAL A 323 -22.82 -0.36 11.53
CA VAL A 323 -22.53 1.06 11.32
C VAL A 323 -21.04 1.27 11.50
N ALA A 324 -20.42 1.98 10.57
CA ALA A 324 -19.02 2.37 10.60
C ALA A 324 -18.93 3.90 10.66
N LEU A 325 -18.23 4.43 11.65
CA LEU A 325 -17.98 5.85 11.86
C LEU A 325 -16.47 6.11 11.87
N LYS A 326 -16.05 7.24 11.29
CA LYS A 326 -14.67 7.71 11.37
C LYS A 326 -14.61 9.21 11.58
N GLY A 327 -13.65 9.65 12.38
CA GLY A 327 -13.22 11.03 12.47
C GLY A 327 -11.69 11.09 12.54
N GLY A 328 -11.08 11.94 11.73
CA GLY A 328 -9.66 12.24 11.73
C GLY A 328 -9.47 13.76 11.79
N TYR A 329 -8.55 14.20 12.63
CA TYR A 329 -8.08 15.58 12.70
C TYR A 329 -6.57 15.60 12.47
N GLU A 330 -6.15 16.43 11.54
CA GLU A 330 -4.75 16.53 11.12
C GLU A 330 -4.32 18.00 11.04
N THR A 331 -3.06 18.29 11.35
CA THR A 331 -2.47 19.62 11.19
C THR A 331 -1.19 19.56 10.36
N ALA A 332 -0.88 20.67 9.69
CA ALA A 332 0.44 20.94 9.13
C ALA A 332 0.98 22.25 9.71
N GLY A 333 2.30 22.30 9.91
CA GLY A 333 3.03 23.42 10.49
C GLY A 333 4.41 23.56 9.86
N ALA A 334 4.95 24.77 9.86
CA ALA A 334 6.37 25.03 9.65
C ALA A 334 6.99 25.43 10.99
N LYS A 335 8.19 24.92 11.31
CA LYS A 335 8.82 25.18 12.62
C LYS A 335 9.52 26.52 12.71
N ASP A 336 10.20 26.90 11.64
CA ASP A 336 11.15 28.03 11.61
C ASP A 336 10.67 29.16 10.68
N ASP A 337 9.39 29.11 10.30
CA ASP A 337 8.66 30.12 9.54
C ASP A 337 7.56 30.68 10.46
N ASP A 338 7.84 31.82 11.09
CA ASP A 338 6.94 32.45 12.07
C ASP A 338 5.73 33.14 11.41
N GLU A 339 5.82 33.51 10.13
CA GLU A 339 4.71 34.14 9.40
C GLU A 339 3.63 33.10 9.04
N VAL A 340 4.05 31.91 8.62
CA VAL A 340 3.16 30.76 8.39
C VAL A 340 2.72 30.15 9.72
N GLY A 341 3.70 29.79 10.56
CA GLY A 341 3.50 29.25 11.91
C GLY A 341 3.32 27.74 12.02
N LYS A 342 3.38 27.27 13.28
CA LYS A 342 3.51 25.84 13.65
C LYS A 342 2.26 24.97 13.52
N ASN A 343 1.11 25.54 13.17
CA ASN A 343 -0.17 24.83 12.95
C ASN A 343 -1.07 25.64 11.99
N PHE A 344 -0.55 25.95 10.80
CA PHE A 344 -1.19 26.85 9.84
C PHE A 344 -2.35 26.23 9.06
N ARG A 345 -2.32 24.91 8.84
CA ARG A 345 -3.35 24.13 8.13
C ARG A 345 -3.99 23.11 9.08
N GLN A 346 -5.31 22.95 8.95
CA GLN A 346 -6.12 21.98 9.67
C GLN A 346 -6.92 21.16 8.66
N ASN A 347 -6.97 19.84 8.81
CA ASN A 347 -7.76 18.94 7.97
C ASN A 347 -8.66 18.06 8.85
N TRP A 348 -9.96 18.10 8.59
CA TRP A 348 -10.93 17.18 9.20
C TRP A 348 -11.38 16.18 8.14
N THR A 349 -11.27 14.89 8.43
CA THR A 349 -11.78 13.81 7.55
C THR A 349 -12.74 12.95 8.34
N TYR A 350 -13.97 12.77 7.86
CA TYR A 350 -14.99 12.04 8.60
C TYR A 350 -15.92 11.28 7.67
N PHE A 351 -16.45 10.15 8.14
CA PHE A 351 -17.54 9.45 7.47
C PHE A 351 -18.50 8.80 8.45
N ALA A 352 -19.73 8.58 7.99
CA ALA A 352 -20.68 7.67 8.60
C ALA A 352 -21.26 6.78 7.50
N ALA A 353 -21.26 5.46 7.72
CA ALA A 353 -21.79 4.48 6.77
C ALA A 353 -22.63 3.41 7.47
N LEU A 354 -23.79 3.11 6.88
CA LEU A 354 -24.61 1.95 7.22
C LEU A 354 -24.29 0.83 6.22
N GLN A 355 -23.96 -0.36 6.72
CA GLN A 355 -23.55 -1.50 5.91
C GLN A 355 -24.50 -2.69 6.11
N HIS A 356 -24.86 -3.34 5.00
CA HIS A 356 -25.62 -4.60 4.99
C HIS A 356 -24.74 -5.77 4.56
N LYS A 357 -24.65 -6.79 5.41
CA LYS A 357 -23.97 -8.07 5.21
C LYS A 357 -25.04 -9.16 4.97
N PRO A 358 -25.45 -9.44 3.71
CA PRO A 358 -26.51 -10.41 3.43
C PRO A 358 -26.15 -11.84 3.84
N PHE A 359 -24.86 -12.19 3.75
CA PHE A 359 -24.27 -13.50 4.01
C PHE A 359 -23.33 -13.47 5.21
N HIS A 360 -23.19 -14.61 5.91
CA HIS A 360 -22.29 -14.73 7.06
C HIS A 360 -20.87 -15.19 6.68
N ASN A 361 -20.74 -15.95 5.58
CA ASN A 361 -19.49 -16.61 5.19
C ASN A 361 -18.86 -16.01 3.91
N GLN A 362 -19.44 -14.94 3.37
CA GLN A 362 -18.93 -14.22 2.19
C GLN A 362 -18.76 -12.75 2.56
N ASP A 363 -17.64 -12.16 2.19
CA ASP A 363 -17.40 -10.72 2.36
C ASP A 363 -17.99 -9.94 1.18
N LEU A 364 -19.30 -10.09 0.98
CA LEU A 364 -20.13 -9.19 0.17
C LEU A 364 -20.84 -8.23 1.11
N ARG A 365 -20.72 -6.93 0.88
CA ARG A 365 -21.44 -5.92 1.65
C ARG A 365 -21.97 -4.80 0.77
N PHE A 366 -23.20 -4.39 1.03
CA PHE A 366 -23.76 -3.15 0.51
C PHE A 366 -23.55 -2.04 1.52
N TYR A 367 -23.38 -0.80 1.06
CA TYR A 367 -23.26 0.36 1.93
C TYR A 367 -24.05 1.55 1.41
N LEU A 368 -24.54 2.37 2.34
CA LEU A 368 -24.90 3.76 2.13
C LEU A 368 -24.03 4.59 3.09
N GLY A 369 -23.29 5.56 2.58
CA GLY A 369 -22.38 6.36 3.39
C GLY A 369 -22.30 7.82 2.98
N TYR A 370 -22.04 8.66 3.97
CA TYR A 370 -21.65 10.07 3.80
C TYR A 370 -20.18 10.22 4.19
N VAL A 371 -19.41 10.94 3.38
CA VAL A 371 -18.02 11.30 3.62
C VAL A 371 -17.90 12.81 3.57
N GLY A 372 -17.31 13.41 4.60
CA GLY A 372 -16.92 14.82 4.63
C GLY A 372 -15.41 14.96 4.76
N ASN A 373 -14.87 16.01 4.14
CA ASN A 373 -13.50 16.43 4.32
C ASN A 373 -13.40 17.96 4.25
N THR A 374 -12.72 18.55 5.22
CA THR A 374 -12.70 20.00 5.43
C THR A 374 -11.26 20.44 5.67
N VAL A 375 -10.68 21.14 4.70
CA VAL A 375 -9.34 21.73 4.82
C VAL A 375 -9.50 23.21 5.11
N ASP A 376 -8.95 23.65 6.23
CA ASP A 376 -9.04 25.01 6.74
C ASP A 376 -7.64 25.56 7.04
N TYR A 377 -7.49 26.88 7.00
CA TYR A 377 -6.22 27.57 7.20
C TYR A 377 -6.36 28.66 8.25
N LYS A 378 -5.26 29.00 8.95
CA LYS A 378 -5.27 30.15 9.85
C LYS A 378 -5.53 31.43 9.07
N GLY A 379 -6.35 32.33 9.62
CA GLY A 379 -6.88 33.48 8.88
C GLY A 379 -5.82 34.43 8.29
N HIS A 380 -4.61 34.48 8.87
CA HIS A 380 -3.49 35.25 8.32
C HIS A 380 -2.96 34.68 6.99
N MET A 381 -3.14 33.38 6.72
CA MET A 381 -2.75 32.73 5.47
C MET A 381 -3.56 33.23 4.27
N LYS A 382 -4.80 33.72 4.50
CA LYS A 382 -5.73 34.17 3.44
C LYS A 382 -5.97 33.16 2.32
N ILE A 383 -5.81 31.86 2.60
CA ILE A 383 -6.14 30.76 1.70
C ILE A 383 -7.58 30.32 1.98
N ASP A 384 -8.40 30.22 0.94
CA ASP A 384 -9.80 29.81 1.08
C ASP A 384 -9.95 28.38 1.63
N LYS A 385 -10.95 28.22 2.48
CA LYS A 385 -11.35 26.93 3.05
C LYS A 385 -11.92 26.03 1.96
N SER A 386 -11.44 24.79 1.89
CA SER A 386 -11.96 23.77 0.98
C SER A 386 -12.89 22.80 1.71
N GLN A 387 -14.05 22.52 1.12
CA GLN A 387 -15.03 21.57 1.63
C GLN A 387 -15.37 20.53 0.56
N TYR A 388 -15.08 19.28 0.87
CA TYR A 388 -15.44 18.12 0.08
C TYR A 388 -16.51 17.30 0.81
N ASN A 389 -17.58 16.93 0.09
CA ASN A 389 -18.66 16.08 0.57
C ASN A 389 -18.97 15.01 -0.50
N ARG A 390 -19.19 13.76 -0.08
CA ARG A 390 -19.69 12.69 -0.94
C ARG A 390 -20.81 11.92 -0.25
N VAL A 391 -21.92 11.71 -0.96
CA VAL A 391 -22.87 10.61 -0.65
C VAL A 391 -22.57 9.47 -1.60
N ALA A 392 -22.46 8.25 -1.10
CA ALA A 392 -22.21 7.07 -1.91
C ALA A 392 -23.07 5.87 -1.47
N PHE A 393 -23.67 5.20 -2.45
CA PHE A 393 -24.31 3.90 -2.30
C PHE A 393 -23.61 2.89 -3.20
N GLY A 394 -23.23 1.74 -2.68
CA GLY A 394 -22.49 0.76 -3.46
C GLY A 394 -22.34 -0.59 -2.80
N ALA A 395 -21.48 -1.41 -3.40
CA ALA A 395 -21.09 -2.69 -2.87
C ALA A 395 -19.58 -2.86 -2.89
N TYR A 396 -19.07 -3.62 -1.94
CA TYR A 396 -17.76 -4.23 -2.06
C TYR A 396 -17.87 -5.74 -1.86
N PHE A 397 -17.00 -6.45 -2.58
CA PHE A 397 -16.99 -7.90 -2.58
C PHE A 397 -15.56 -8.44 -2.68
N THR A 398 -15.26 -9.39 -1.82
CA THR A 398 -14.05 -10.21 -1.88
C THR A 398 -14.45 -11.62 -2.35
N ILE A 399 -13.91 -12.05 -3.48
CA ILE A 399 -14.09 -13.40 -4.02
C ILE A 399 -12.76 -14.16 -3.84
N PRO A 400 -12.69 -15.14 -2.91
CA PRO A 400 -11.64 -16.14 -2.93
C PRO A 400 -11.93 -17.10 -4.09
N VAL A 401 -11.01 -17.18 -5.06
CA VAL A 401 -11.20 -17.94 -6.31
C VAL A 401 -10.64 -19.36 -6.19
N LEU A 402 -9.48 -19.49 -5.55
CA LEU A 402 -8.71 -20.71 -5.30
C LEU A 402 -7.96 -20.56 -3.97
#